data_AF-A0A2I1R861-F1
#
_entry.id   AF-A0A2I1R861-F1
#
_cell.length_a   1.000
_cell.length_b   1.000
_cell.length_c   1.000
_cell.angle_alpha   90.00
_cell.angle_beta   90.00
_cell.angle_gamma   90.00
#
_symmetry.space_group_name_H-M   'P 1'
#
loop_
_entity.id
_entity.type
_entity.pdbx_description
1 polymer ?
#
loop_
_entity_poly.entity_id
_entity_poly.type
_entity_poly.pdbx_seq_one_letter_code
_entity_poly.pdbx_strand_id
1 'polypeptide(L)'
;MVTIAVSMVVAVAGGGCSTQPEPSSSPTSSSTPSAATAPPVPAGTESVDVVRVEYLDDADADPAENWANLYLPTGEQADDSLPLVTIIHGGGWESRAGAEQFDEMARDLADRGLAVYNMEYRRLGTGGGWPTTFHDVARALDHVPALAESYPQLRIDDELVIGHSAGAQLAVWGGTRHRLTDDEVGSRPAFVPSRVVSISGPLDMRYAVGHGNNRVITHILGGTPQQVPDRYDSVDPIRNLDPALPVTMFHGLADTDVDPNNSRRYSRALDAAGGSTELQLFDGETHTSLVHHQSPAYNRILDRLDDIARADIDELRDE
;
A
#
# COMPACT_ATOMS: atom_id res chain seq x y z
N MET A 1 72.54 7.30 -53.30
CA MET A 1 72.45 8.75 -53.59
C MET A 1 71.00 9.15 -53.48
N VAL A 2 70.71 10.17 -52.66
CA VAL A 2 69.49 11.01 -52.63
C VAL A 2 68.24 10.31 -52.05
N THR A 3 67.81 10.52 -50.80
CA THR A 3 67.37 11.75 -50.09
C THR A 3 65.90 12.11 -50.35
N ILE A 4 65.11 12.01 -49.26
CA ILE A 4 64.06 12.90 -48.74
C ILE A 4 63.59 14.04 -49.67
N ALA A 5 62.27 14.21 -49.77
CA ALA A 5 61.52 15.46 -49.56
C ALA A 5 60.34 15.59 -50.55
N VAL A 6 59.14 15.82 -50.03
CA VAL A 6 58.25 16.83 -50.62
C VAL A 6 57.67 17.68 -49.50
N SER A 7 58.19 18.90 -49.45
CA SER A 7 57.69 20.09 -48.77
C SER A 7 56.29 20.47 -49.28
N MET A 8 55.36 20.86 -48.42
CA MET A 8 55.12 22.24 -47.96
C MET A 8 54.80 23.25 -49.08
N VAL A 9 53.55 23.73 -49.12
CA VAL A 9 53.23 25.12 -49.44
C VAL A 9 52.29 25.68 -48.37
N VAL A 10 52.66 26.87 -47.94
CA VAL A 10 52.19 27.68 -46.83
C VAL A 10 51.12 28.66 -47.29
N ALA A 11 50.16 28.98 -46.43
CA ALA A 11 49.55 30.30 -46.37
C ALA A 11 49.37 30.73 -44.89
N VAL A 12 50.20 31.69 -44.50
CA VAL A 12 50.17 32.56 -43.30
C VAL A 12 49.64 33.91 -43.82
N ALA A 13 48.92 34.82 -43.16
CA ALA A 13 48.46 35.07 -41.80
C ALA A 13 47.25 36.02 -41.89
N GLY A 14 46.51 36.14 -40.78
CA GLY A 14 45.66 37.30 -40.51
C GLY A 14 45.15 37.23 -39.08
N GLY A 15 45.85 37.90 -38.18
CA GLY A 15 45.53 37.92 -36.75
C GLY A 15 44.22 38.66 -36.44
N GLY A 16 43.61 38.27 -35.34
CA GLY A 16 42.47 38.96 -34.75
C GLY A 16 42.10 38.30 -33.43
N CYS A 17 42.58 38.88 -32.32
CA CYS A 17 42.02 38.60 -31.01
C CYS A 17 40.55 39.04 -31.00
N SER A 18 39.63 38.11 -30.77
CA SER A 18 38.30 38.45 -30.26
C SER A 18 37.92 37.48 -29.15
N THR A 19 37.86 38.00 -27.93
CA THR A 19 37.24 37.38 -26.77
C THR A 19 35.77 37.07 -27.10
N GLN A 20 35.40 35.78 -27.11
CA GLN A 20 33.99 35.41 -27.14
C GLN A 20 33.35 35.64 -25.76
N PRO A 21 32.12 36.18 -25.69
CA PRO A 21 31.38 36.28 -24.45
C PRO A 21 30.80 34.92 -24.06
N GLU A 22 30.90 34.58 -22.78
CA GLU A 22 30.25 33.41 -22.18
C GLU A 22 28.73 33.44 -22.41
N PRO A 23 28.08 32.29 -22.65
CA PRO A 23 26.63 32.23 -22.75
C PRO A 23 26.00 32.46 -21.36
N SER A 24 25.16 33.48 -21.25
CA SER A 24 24.40 33.76 -20.02
C SER A 24 23.41 32.63 -19.76
N SER A 25 23.63 31.87 -18.70
CA SER A 25 22.66 30.94 -18.14
C SER A 25 21.43 31.72 -17.69
N SER A 26 20.32 31.56 -18.40
CA SER A 26 19.01 32.01 -17.93
C SER A 26 18.62 31.17 -16.71
N PRO A 27 18.08 31.75 -15.64
CA PRO A 27 17.58 30.94 -14.54
C PRO A 27 16.36 30.17 -15.03
N THR A 28 16.48 28.85 -15.13
CA THR A 28 15.33 27.96 -15.14
C THR A 28 14.51 28.29 -13.91
N SER A 29 13.35 28.91 -14.12
CA SER A 29 12.32 29.04 -13.10
C SER A 29 11.98 27.64 -12.63
N SER A 30 12.48 27.27 -11.44
CA SER A 30 11.98 26.14 -10.69
C SER A 30 10.52 26.44 -10.38
N SER A 31 9.61 25.91 -11.20
CA SER A 31 8.23 25.77 -10.77
C SER A 31 8.27 24.83 -9.58
N THR A 32 8.11 25.37 -8.37
CA THR A 32 7.71 24.59 -7.20
C THR A 32 6.53 23.72 -7.66
N PRO A 33 6.56 22.39 -7.47
CA PRO A 33 5.37 21.61 -7.72
C PRO A 33 4.26 22.22 -6.89
N SER A 34 3.15 22.58 -7.53
CA SER A 34 1.93 22.93 -6.81
C SER A 34 1.69 21.79 -5.84
N ALA A 35 1.62 22.09 -4.53
CA ALA A 35 1.23 21.11 -3.54
C ALA A 35 -0.05 20.46 -4.06
N ALA A 36 0.00 19.16 -4.33
CA ALA A 36 -1.21 18.43 -4.66
C ALA A 36 -2.16 18.64 -3.48
N THR A 37 -3.43 18.86 -3.76
CA THR A 37 -4.44 18.94 -2.70
C THR A 37 -5.07 17.56 -2.57
N ALA A 38 -5.42 17.14 -1.35
CA ALA A 38 -6.18 15.91 -1.18
C ALA A 38 -7.44 15.93 -2.07
N PRO A 39 -7.89 14.76 -2.56
CA PRO A 39 -9.21 14.62 -3.15
C PRO A 39 -10.29 15.13 -2.19
N PRO A 40 -11.44 15.63 -2.69
CA PRO A 40 -12.55 16.00 -1.84
C PRO A 40 -13.04 14.79 -1.02
N VAL A 41 -13.54 15.04 0.18
CA VAL A 41 -14.22 14.01 0.97
C VAL A 41 -15.43 13.51 0.18
N PRO A 42 -15.59 12.20 -0.02
CA PRO A 42 -16.75 11.66 -0.69
C PRO A 42 -18.04 12.06 0.04
N ALA A 43 -19.10 12.33 -0.72
CA ALA A 43 -20.39 12.63 -0.10
C ALA A 43 -20.92 11.40 0.66
N GLY A 44 -21.50 11.64 1.83
CA GLY A 44 -22.31 10.67 2.55
C GLY A 44 -23.65 10.39 1.86
N THR A 45 -24.37 9.42 2.40
CA THR A 45 -25.70 8.99 1.97
C THR A 45 -26.70 9.14 3.13
N GLU A 46 -27.94 8.69 2.97
CA GLU A 46 -28.89 8.62 4.10
C GLU A 46 -28.46 7.61 5.17
N SER A 47 -27.70 6.59 4.79
CA SER A 47 -27.26 5.47 5.66
C SER A 47 -25.81 5.56 6.11
N VAL A 48 -24.97 6.37 5.45
CA VAL A 48 -23.53 6.45 5.72
C VAL A 48 -23.03 7.89 5.79
N ASP A 49 -22.45 8.25 6.93
CA ASP A 49 -21.66 9.47 7.11
C ASP A 49 -20.21 9.23 6.68
N VAL A 50 -19.58 10.25 6.07
CA VAL A 50 -18.17 10.19 5.66
C VAL A 50 -17.42 11.39 6.23
N VAL A 51 -16.38 11.13 7.01
CA VAL A 51 -15.57 12.16 7.66
C VAL A 51 -14.10 11.93 7.33
N ARG A 52 -13.35 13.01 7.07
CA ARG A 52 -11.90 12.92 6.90
C ARG A 52 -11.21 12.96 8.26
N VAL A 53 -10.28 12.03 8.47
CA VAL A 53 -9.37 12.00 9.62
C VAL A 53 -7.94 12.11 9.11
N GLU A 54 -7.13 12.92 9.78
CA GLU A 54 -5.69 13.01 9.58
C GLU A 54 -5.01 12.21 10.69
N TYR A 55 -4.08 11.34 10.33
CA TYR A 55 -3.45 10.40 11.27
C TYR A 55 -1.99 10.76 11.61
N LEU A 56 -1.49 11.87 11.06
CA LEU A 56 -0.17 12.44 11.36
C LEU A 56 -0.31 13.89 11.82
N ASP A 57 0.57 14.30 12.72
CA ASP A 57 0.72 15.71 13.10
C ASP A 57 1.32 16.54 11.95
N ASP A 58 0.98 17.84 11.89
CA ASP A 58 1.38 18.82 10.87
C ASP A 58 2.88 18.83 10.52
N ALA A 59 3.75 18.47 11.47
CA ALA A 59 5.19 18.49 11.27
C ALA A 59 5.69 17.39 10.31
N ASP A 60 5.00 16.25 10.26
CA ASP A 60 5.38 15.07 9.49
C ASP A 60 4.41 14.77 8.33
N ALA A 61 3.21 15.36 8.38
CA ALA A 61 2.12 15.14 7.46
C ALA A 61 2.33 15.81 6.10
N ASP A 62 1.97 15.10 5.04
CA ASP A 62 1.50 15.70 3.80
C ASP A 62 -0.04 15.59 3.78
N PRO A 63 -0.80 16.68 4.00
CA PRO A 63 -2.26 16.60 4.09
C PRO A 63 -2.93 16.13 2.79
N ALA A 64 -2.20 16.10 1.67
CA ALA A 64 -2.69 15.52 0.43
C ALA A 64 -2.66 13.98 0.41
N GLU A 65 -1.81 13.38 1.24
CA GLU A 65 -1.44 11.97 1.17
C GLU A 65 -1.54 11.24 2.52
N ASN A 66 -1.69 11.96 3.64
CA ASN A 66 -1.69 11.40 4.99
C ASN A 66 -3.03 11.62 5.68
N TRP A 67 -4.03 10.88 5.20
CA TRP A 67 -5.40 11.02 5.65
C TRP A 67 -6.19 9.73 5.43
N ALA A 68 -7.35 9.61 6.06
CA ALA A 68 -8.29 8.53 5.83
C ALA A 68 -9.73 9.05 5.81
N ASN A 69 -10.55 8.50 4.94
CA ASN A 69 -12.00 8.71 5.00
C ASN A 69 -12.58 7.64 5.93
N LEU A 70 -13.20 8.08 7.02
CA LEU A 70 -13.97 7.23 7.93
C LEU A 70 -15.42 7.20 7.46
N TYR A 71 -15.89 6.02 7.08
CA TYR A 71 -17.27 5.74 6.72
C TYR A 71 -17.99 5.14 7.93
N LEU A 72 -19.09 5.76 8.35
CA LEU A 72 -19.84 5.36 9.54
C LEU A 72 -21.31 5.16 9.19
N PRO A 73 -21.97 4.10 9.68
CA PRO A 73 -23.43 4.00 9.65
C PRO A 73 -24.05 5.21 10.37
N THR A 74 -25.08 5.81 9.77
CA THR A 74 -25.78 6.96 10.35
C THR A 74 -26.60 6.55 11.59
N GLY A 75 -26.92 7.53 12.44
CA GLY A 75 -27.72 7.33 13.65
C GLY A 75 -26.89 7.11 14.92
N GLU A 76 -27.57 7.03 16.06
CA GLU A 76 -26.91 6.78 17.35
C GLU A 76 -26.41 5.33 17.41
N GLN A 77 -25.12 5.17 17.69
CA GLN A 77 -24.47 3.88 17.89
C GLN A 77 -24.07 3.76 19.36
N ALA A 78 -24.14 2.56 19.90
CA ALA A 78 -23.58 2.31 21.22
C ALA A 78 -22.05 2.32 21.15
N ASP A 79 -21.40 2.62 22.28
CA ASP A 79 -19.95 2.43 22.40
C ASP A 79 -19.59 0.98 22.05
N ASP A 80 -18.45 0.78 21.40
CA ASP A 80 -17.88 -0.53 21.06
C ASP A 80 -18.83 -1.46 20.26
N SER A 81 -19.69 -0.88 19.41
CA SER A 81 -20.72 -1.63 18.66
C SER A 81 -20.42 -1.84 17.18
N LEU A 82 -19.55 -1.02 16.58
CA LEU A 82 -19.21 -1.06 15.17
C LEU A 82 -17.85 -1.73 14.96
N PRO A 83 -17.78 -2.94 14.38
CA PRO A 83 -16.50 -3.54 14.02
C PRO A 83 -15.75 -2.62 13.04
N LEU A 84 -14.48 -2.35 13.33
CA LEU A 84 -13.63 -1.52 12.47
C LEU A 84 -13.02 -2.36 11.34
N VAL A 85 -13.14 -1.85 10.12
CA VAL A 85 -12.44 -2.36 8.93
C VAL A 85 -11.51 -1.27 8.40
N THR A 86 -10.22 -1.53 8.35
CA THR A 86 -9.26 -0.63 7.69
C THR A 86 -8.97 -1.12 6.28
N ILE A 87 -9.05 -0.24 5.30
CA ILE A 87 -8.76 -0.57 3.89
C ILE A 87 -7.47 0.12 3.45
N ILE A 88 -6.54 -0.66 2.91
CA ILE A 88 -5.30 -0.20 2.30
C ILE A 88 -5.36 -0.48 0.80
N HIS A 89 -5.41 0.59 0.00
CA HIS A 89 -5.60 0.47 -1.44
C HIS A 89 -4.33 -0.04 -2.16
N GLY A 90 -4.53 -0.55 -3.38
CA GLY A 90 -3.47 -0.98 -4.29
C GLY A 90 -2.92 0.14 -5.17
N GLY A 91 -2.41 -0.22 -6.35
CA GLY A 91 -1.84 0.73 -7.31
C GLY A 91 -0.33 0.61 -7.52
N GLY A 92 0.29 -0.48 -7.04
CA GLY A 92 1.73 -0.72 -7.21
C GLY A 92 2.60 0.28 -6.44
N TRP A 93 2.09 0.85 -5.35
CA TRP A 93 2.73 1.93 -4.57
C TRP A 93 3.06 3.19 -5.40
N GLU A 94 2.42 3.37 -6.55
CA GLU A 94 2.60 4.52 -7.43
C GLU A 94 1.41 5.49 -7.29
N SER A 95 1.67 6.79 -7.44
CA SER A 95 0.66 7.86 -7.33
C SER A 95 -0.32 7.95 -8.52
N ARG A 96 -0.68 6.79 -9.10
CA ARG A 96 -1.67 6.65 -10.19
C ARG A 96 -3.03 6.16 -9.70
N ALA A 97 -3.11 5.88 -8.41
CA ALA A 97 -4.19 5.18 -7.73
C ALA A 97 -4.16 5.64 -6.27
N GLY A 98 -5.31 6.07 -5.73
CA GLY A 98 -5.47 6.45 -4.33
C GLY A 98 -6.57 5.67 -3.63
N ALA A 99 -6.85 6.07 -2.39
CA ALA A 99 -7.88 5.48 -1.55
C ALA A 99 -9.30 5.55 -2.18
N GLU A 100 -9.55 6.51 -3.08
CA GLU A 100 -10.86 6.66 -3.75
C GLU A 100 -11.31 5.42 -4.54
N GLN A 101 -10.39 4.54 -4.93
CA GLN A 101 -10.72 3.26 -5.59
C GLN A 101 -11.58 2.34 -4.72
N PHE A 102 -11.53 2.53 -3.40
CA PHE A 102 -12.25 1.72 -2.43
C PHE A 102 -13.47 2.42 -1.84
N ASP A 103 -13.84 3.61 -2.34
CA ASP A 103 -14.99 4.36 -1.83
C ASP A 103 -16.32 3.61 -2.02
N GLU A 104 -16.45 2.77 -3.05
CA GLU A 104 -17.64 1.91 -3.23
C GLU A 104 -17.66 0.78 -2.21
N MET A 105 -16.56 0.02 -2.08
CA MET A 105 -16.44 -1.07 -1.10
C MET A 105 -16.59 -0.57 0.33
N ALA A 106 -16.03 0.59 0.67
CA ALA A 106 -16.15 1.20 1.98
C ALA A 106 -17.61 1.54 2.31
N ARG A 107 -18.38 2.03 1.34
CA ARG A 107 -19.82 2.26 1.51
C ARG A 107 -20.59 0.95 1.66
N ASP A 108 -20.32 -0.04 0.82
CA ASP A 108 -21.02 -1.34 0.88
C ASP A 108 -20.80 -2.05 2.24
N LEU A 109 -19.60 -1.93 2.82
CA LEU A 109 -19.29 -2.43 4.16
C LEU A 109 -19.95 -1.57 5.25
N ALA A 110 -19.97 -0.25 5.09
CA ALA A 110 -20.65 0.64 6.04
C ALA A 110 -22.17 0.43 6.06
N ASP A 111 -22.80 0.20 4.90
CA ASP A 111 -24.22 -0.15 4.79
C ASP A 111 -24.55 -1.50 5.47
N ARG A 112 -23.55 -2.36 5.69
CA ARG A 112 -23.65 -3.60 6.48
C ARG A 112 -23.44 -3.38 7.97
N GLY A 113 -23.30 -2.14 8.43
CA GLY A 113 -23.11 -1.81 9.85
C GLY A 113 -21.68 -2.04 10.35
N LEU A 114 -20.69 -1.83 9.48
CA LEU A 114 -19.27 -1.79 9.84
C LEU A 114 -18.79 -0.33 9.82
N ALA A 115 -17.79 0.01 10.63
CA ALA A 115 -17.06 1.25 10.44
C ALA A 115 -15.89 1.01 9.50
N VAL A 116 -15.66 1.88 8.52
CA VAL A 116 -14.57 1.68 7.54
C VAL A 116 -13.59 2.84 7.56
N TYR A 117 -12.33 2.55 7.89
CA TYR A 117 -11.20 3.47 7.84
C TYR A 117 -10.43 3.26 6.52
N ASN A 118 -10.85 3.97 5.47
CA ASN A 118 -10.22 3.88 4.14
C ASN A 118 -9.07 4.89 4.04
N MET A 119 -7.84 4.40 4.13
CA MET A 119 -6.66 5.25 4.33
C MET A 119 -5.86 5.49 3.04
N GLU A 120 -5.35 6.71 2.90
CA GLU A 120 -4.35 7.13 1.93
C GLU A 120 -2.97 7.17 2.60
N TYR A 121 -1.90 7.04 1.82
CA TYR A 121 -0.51 7.06 2.33
C TYR A 121 0.44 7.54 1.24
N ARG A 122 1.59 8.17 1.53
CA ARG A 122 2.50 8.65 0.46
C ARG A 122 3.02 7.51 -0.42
N ARG A 123 3.00 7.73 -1.73
CA ARG A 123 3.37 6.78 -2.78
C ARG A 123 4.57 7.26 -3.58
N LEU A 124 5.15 6.39 -4.40
CA LEU A 124 6.11 6.79 -5.42
C LEU A 124 5.48 7.86 -6.32
N GLY A 125 6.12 9.02 -6.40
CA GLY A 125 5.60 10.20 -7.10
C GLY A 125 5.02 11.28 -6.19
N THR A 126 4.66 10.95 -4.95
CA THR A 126 4.09 11.86 -3.94
C THR A 126 4.87 11.85 -2.62
N GLY A 127 6.20 11.69 -2.70
CA GLY A 127 7.09 11.70 -1.53
C GLY A 127 7.18 10.38 -0.76
N GLY A 128 6.50 9.32 -1.24
CA GLY A 128 6.62 7.96 -0.74
C GLY A 128 7.84 7.21 -1.27
N GLY A 129 7.83 5.88 -1.16
CA GLY A 129 9.00 5.04 -1.37
C GLY A 129 9.54 4.50 -0.04
N TRP A 130 10.63 3.74 -0.11
CA TRP A 130 11.37 3.33 1.08
C TRP A 130 12.04 4.54 1.78
N PRO A 131 11.88 4.73 3.10
CA PRO A 131 10.98 4.02 4.02
C PRO A 131 9.63 4.73 4.23
N THR A 132 9.43 5.92 3.67
CA THR A 132 8.28 6.81 3.93
C THR A 132 6.92 6.12 3.79
N THR A 133 6.67 5.37 2.72
CA THR A 133 5.38 4.66 2.52
C THR A 133 5.07 3.72 3.68
N PHE A 134 6.08 2.99 4.15
CA PHE A 134 5.92 2.04 5.25
C PHE A 134 5.72 2.77 6.58
N HIS A 135 6.40 3.90 6.81
CA HIS A 135 6.15 4.74 7.98
C HIS A 135 4.74 5.32 8.00
N ASP A 136 4.23 5.78 6.85
CA ASP A 136 2.88 6.32 6.76
C ASP A 136 1.83 5.26 7.10
N VAL A 137 1.97 4.06 6.56
CA VAL A 137 1.07 2.93 6.84
C VAL A 137 1.16 2.50 8.30
N ALA A 138 2.37 2.35 8.84
CA ALA A 138 2.57 2.03 10.25
C ALA A 138 1.87 3.05 11.16
N ARG A 139 2.04 4.34 10.87
CA ARG A 139 1.47 5.43 11.69
C ARG A 139 -0.05 5.55 11.54
N ALA A 140 -0.61 5.25 10.37
CA ALA A 140 -2.07 5.19 10.20
C ALA A 140 -2.68 4.05 11.03
N LEU A 141 -2.07 2.86 11.03
CA LEU A 141 -2.51 1.75 11.89
C LEU A 141 -2.30 2.06 13.37
N ASP A 142 -1.19 2.69 13.73
CA ASP A 142 -0.90 3.09 15.12
C ASP A 142 -1.81 4.22 15.62
N HIS A 143 -2.56 4.89 14.73
CA HIS A 143 -3.54 5.93 15.07
C HIS A 143 -4.90 5.35 15.50
N VAL A 144 -5.19 4.08 15.23
CA VAL A 144 -6.48 3.43 15.53
C VAL A 144 -6.94 3.61 16.99
N PRO A 145 -6.08 3.51 18.03
CA PRO A 145 -6.49 3.80 19.40
C PRO A 145 -6.99 5.24 19.60
N ALA A 146 -6.30 6.24 19.04
CA ALA A 146 -6.71 7.64 19.12
C ALA A 146 -7.99 7.92 18.31
N LEU A 147 -8.18 7.19 17.21
CA LEU A 147 -9.42 7.20 16.46
C LEU A 147 -10.59 6.70 17.31
N ALA A 148 -10.43 5.58 18.04
CA ALA A 148 -11.46 5.04 18.92
C ALA A 148 -11.78 5.95 20.12
N GLU A 149 -10.83 6.75 20.61
CA GLU A 149 -11.10 7.80 21.61
C GLU A 149 -12.04 8.90 21.05
N SER A 150 -11.91 9.22 19.76
CA SER A 150 -12.73 10.23 19.08
C SER A 150 -14.08 9.70 18.61
N TYR A 151 -14.15 8.39 18.34
CA TYR A 151 -15.33 7.68 17.85
C TYR A 151 -15.57 6.44 18.74
N PRO A 152 -16.16 6.60 19.94
CA PRO A 152 -16.27 5.53 20.93
C PRO A 152 -17.13 4.34 20.47
N GLN A 153 -17.93 4.52 19.42
CA GLN A 153 -18.68 3.43 18.80
C GLN A 153 -17.81 2.40 18.06
N LEU A 154 -16.54 2.71 17.78
CA LEU A 154 -15.61 1.82 17.10
C LEU A 154 -15.15 0.69 18.01
N ARG A 155 -15.36 -0.55 17.57
CA ARG A 155 -14.80 -1.76 18.15
C ARG A 155 -13.52 -2.15 17.43
N ILE A 156 -12.40 -1.84 18.07
CA ILE A 156 -11.05 -1.99 17.48
C ILE A 156 -10.35 -3.30 17.89
N ASP A 157 -10.77 -3.96 18.96
CA ASP A 157 -10.15 -5.22 19.42
C ASP A 157 -10.26 -6.33 18.37
N ASP A 158 -11.27 -6.24 17.51
CA ASP A 158 -11.52 -7.15 16.38
C ASP A 158 -11.23 -6.50 15.01
N GLU A 159 -10.37 -5.47 14.94
CA GLU A 159 -10.10 -4.77 13.68
C GLU A 159 -9.67 -5.76 12.58
N LEU A 160 -10.35 -5.67 11.43
CA LEU A 160 -9.99 -6.32 10.19
C LEU A 160 -9.26 -5.32 9.29
N VAL A 161 -8.02 -5.64 8.89
CA VAL A 161 -7.32 -4.88 7.84
C VAL A 161 -7.44 -5.61 6.50
N ILE A 162 -7.98 -4.94 5.50
CA ILE A 162 -8.10 -5.42 4.12
C ILE A 162 -7.10 -4.67 3.28
N GLY A 163 -6.41 -5.38 2.40
CA GLY A 163 -5.60 -4.73 1.37
C GLY A 163 -5.76 -5.37 0.01
N HIS A 164 -5.56 -4.56 -1.04
CA HIS A 164 -5.49 -5.03 -2.43
C HIS A 164 -4.11 -4.81 -3.03
N SER A 165 -3.58 -5.80 -3.75
CA SER A 165 -2.30 -5.69 -4.47
C SER A 165 -1.18 -5.20 -3.54
N ALA A 166 -0.56 -4.05 -3.84
CA ALA A 166 0.38 -3.35 -2.97
C ALA A 166 -0.15 -3.15 -1.53
N GLY A 167 -1.41 -2.75 -1.38
CA GLY A 167 -2.07 -2.61 -0.09
C GLY A 167 -2.25 -3.93 0.64
N ALA A 168 -2.42 -5.04 -0.08
CA ALA A 168 -2.51 -6.38 0.52
C ALA A 168 -1.17 -6.82 1.14
N GLN A 169 -0.06 -6.46 0.51
CA GLN A 169 1.27 -6.65 1.11
C GLN A 169 1.41 -5.78 2.37
N LEU A 170 1.01 -4.50 2.29
CA LEU A 170 1.06 -3.57 3.42
C LEU A 170 0.18 -4.01 4.59
N ALA A 171 -1.00 -4.58 4.32
CA ALA A 171 -1.92 -5.11 5.33
C ALA A 171 -1.32 -6.29 6.09
N VAL A 172 -0.79 -7.30 5.38
CA VAL A 172 -0.19 -8.47 6.04
C VAL A 172 1.10 -8.08 6.77
N TRP A 173 1.94 -7.24 6.17
CA TRP A 173 3.10 -6.68 6.87
C TRP A 173 2.68 -5.90 8.13
N GLY A 174 1.66 -5.04 8.03
CA GLY A 174 1.09 -4.24 9.10
C GLY A 174 0.64 -5.05 10.31
N GLY A 175 0.00 -6.21 10.08
CA GLY A 175 -0.42 -7.15 11.12
C GLY A 175 0.73 -7.86 11.84
N THR A 176 1.91 -7.95 11.20
CA THR A 176 3.07 -8.68 11.73
C THR A 176 4.16 -7.76 12.32
N ARG A 177 3.95 -6.43 12.33
CA ARG A 177 4.94 -5.44 12.79
C ARG A 177 5.45 -5.65 14.21
N HIS A 178 4.64 -6.26 15.08
CA HIS A 178 5.00 -6.56 16.47
C HIS A 178 6.10 -7.64 16.59
N ARG A 179 6.44 -8.33 15.50
CA ARG A 179 7.50 -9.34 15.42
C ARG A 179 8.83 -8.80 14.89
N LEU A 180 8.84 -7.56 14.39
CA LEU A 180 10.02 -6.89 13.86
C LEU A 180 10.98 -6.47 14.99
N THR A 181 12.27 -6.32 14.69
CA THR A 181 13.25 -5.78 15.63
C THR A 181 13.15 -4.27 15.75
N ASP A 182 13.59 -3.70 16.88
CA ASP A 182 13.39 -2.28 17.24
C ASP A 182 13.95 -1.27 16.22
N ASP A 183 14.90 -1.67 15.37
CA ASP A 183 15.54 -0.87 14.34
C ASP A 183 14.88 -0.98 12.96
N GLU A 184 13.90 -1.88 12.79
CA GLU A 184 13.18 -2.08 11.54
C GLU A 184 12.07 -1.04 11.33
N VAL A 185 11.74 -0.80 10.06
CA VAL A 185 10.68 0.14 9.69
C VAL A 185 9.35 -0.33 10.25
N GLY A 186 8.61 0.58 10.89
CA GLY A 186 7.28 0.28 11.46
C GLY A 186 7.27 -0.63 12.70
N SER A 187 8.43 -0.97 13.26
CA SER A 187 8.53 -1.74 14.52
C SER A 187 7.94 -0.99 15.72
N ARG A 188 7.73 -1.73 16.83
CA ARG A 188 7.10 -1.25 18.07
C ARG A 188 5.73 -0.58 17.82
N PRO A 189 4.79 -1.32 17.20
CA PRO A 189 3.47 -0.78 16.91
C PRO A 189 2.75 -0.37 18.21
N ALA A 190 2.02 0.73 18.16
CA ALA A 190 1.08 1.11 19.22
C ALA A 190 -0.21 0.26 19.14
N PHE A 191 -0.50 -0.29 17.96
CA PHE A 191 -1.69 -1.07 17.69
C PHE A 191 -1.39 -2.23 16.73
N VAL A 192 -1.95 -3.41 17.00
CA VAL A 192 -1.76 -4.62 16.20
C VAL A 192 -3.13 -5.10 15.71
N PRO A 193 -3.36 -5.11 14.39
CA PRO A 193 -4.58 -5.67 13.81
C PRO A 193 -4.84 -7.12 14.25
N SER A 194 -6.10 -7.47 14.47
CA SER A 194 -6.48 -8.81 14.93
C SER A 194 -6.49 -9.84 13.80
N ARG A 195 -6.85 -9.41 12.58
CA ARG A 195 -7.07 -10.27 11.41
C ARG A 195 -6.83 -9.50 10.12
N VAL A 196 -6.40 -10.20 9.07
CA VAL A 196 -6.05 -9.58 7.78
C VAL A 196 -6.70 -10.31 6.60
N VAL A 197 -7.19 -9.52 5.63
CA VAL A 197 -7.58 -10.02 4.31
C VAL A 197 -6.64 -9.46 3.24
N SER A 198 -6.10 -10.36 2.42
CA SER A 198 -5.22 -10.04 1.29
C SER A 198 -5.94 -10.34 -0.03
N ILE A 199 -6.18 -9.32 -0.84
CA ILE A 199 -6.78 -9.45 -2.17
C ILE A 199 -5.67 -9.26 -3.23
N SER A 200 -5.30 -10.32 -3.94
CA SER A 200 -4.25 -10.30 -4.99
C SER A 200 -2.90 -9.74 -4.54
N GLY A 201 -2.46 -10.05 -3.31
CA GLY A 201 -1.23 -9.48 -2.72
C GLY A 201 0.08 -10.15 -3.13
N PRO A 202 1.18 -9.38 -3.32
CA PRO A 202 2.54 -9.91 -3.44
C PRO A 202 3.14 -10.19 -2.05
N LEU A 203 2.69 -11.26 -1.41
CA LEU A 203 3.09 -11.72 -0.07
C LEU A 203 4.45 -12.46 -0.01
N ASP A 204 5.02 -12.84 -1.15
CA ASP A 204 6.43 -13.18 -1.37
C ASP A 204 7.00 -12.20 -2.40
N MET A 205 7.56 -11.10 -1.90
CA MET A 205 8.05 -9.99 -2.72
C MET A 205 9.26 -10.41 -3.54
N ARG A 206 10.16 -11.23 -2.98
CA ARG A 206 11.33 -11.76 -3.71
C ARG A 206 10.94 -12.63 -4.89
N TYR A 207 9.92 -13.48 -4.74
CA TYR A 207 9.34 -14.26 -5.84
C TYR A 207 8.67 -13.36 -6.89
N ALA A 208 7.90 -12.36 -6.45
CA ALA A 208 7.16 -11.45 -7.32
C ALA A 208 8.07 -10.63 -8.24
N VAL A 209 9.29 -10.28 -7.81
CA VAL A 209 10.31 -9.62 -8.67
C VAL A 209 10.65 -10.47 -9.92
N GLY A 210 10.47 -11.80 -9.86
CA GLY A 210 10.70 -12.70 -11.00
C GLY A 210 9.44 -13.16 -11.74
N HIS A 211 8.25 -12.94 -11.19
CA HIS A 211 7.01 -13.63 -11.61
C HIS A 211 5.78 -12.69 -11.61
N GLY A 212 5.90 -11.53 -12.26
CA GLY A 212 4.82 -10.54 -12.34
C GLY A 212 5.35 -9.19 -12.82
N ASN A 213 4.62 -8.11 -12.50
CA ASN A 213 5.08 -6.75 -12.79
C ASN A 213 6.20 -6.31 -11.82
N ASN A 214 7.42 -6.76 -12.12
CA ASN A 214 8.58 -6.67 -11.23
C ASN A 214 9.08 -5.26 -10.90
N ARG A 215 8.78 -4.25 -11.74
CA ARG A 215 9.38 -2.91 -11.61
C ARG A 215 8.93 -2.20 -10.36
N VAL A 216 7.65 -2.33 -10.01
CA VAL A 216 7.04 -1.61 -8.87
C VAL A 216 7.67 -2.01 -7.54
N ILE A 217 7.94 -3.31 -7.33
CA ILE A 217 8.60 -3.82 -6.11
C ILE A 217 10.04 -3.31 -6.00
N THR A 218 10.79 -3.35 -7.10
CA THR A 218 12.17 -2.83 -7.08
C THR A 218 12.23 -1.33 -6.87
N HIS A 219 11.23 -0.58 -7.34
CA HIS A 219 11.17 0.88 -7.16
C HIS A 219 10.77 1.26 -5.74
N ILE A 220 9.73 0.64 -5.16
CA ILE A 220 9.27 0.96 -3.80
C ILE A 220 10.34 0.66 -2.76
N LEU A 221 11.09 -0.43 -2.93
CA LEU A 221 12.20 -0.79 -2.03
C LEU A 221 13.54 -0.13 -2.42
N GLY A 222 13.61 0.59 -3.54
CA GLY A 222 14.83 1.27 -4.00
C GLY A 222 15.97 0.32 -4.41
N GLY A 223 15.66 -0.91 -4.85
CA GLY A 223 16.62 -1.89 -5.32
C GLY A 223 16.05 -3.30 -5.50
N THR A 224 16.81 -4.18 -6.15
CA THR A 224 16.49 -5.61 -6.24
C THR A 224 16.76 -6.33 -4.92
N PRO A 225 16.27 -7.58 -4.72
CA PRO A 225 16.58 -8.36 -3.52
C PRO A 225 18.08 -8.54 -3.25
N GLN A 226 18.92 -8.51 -4.29
CA GLN A 226 20.37 -8.61 -4.16
C GLN A 226 21.02 -7.28 -3.74
N GLN A 227 20.40 -6.14 -4.08
CA GLN A 227 20.94 -4.81 -3.79
C GLN A 227 20.55 -4.33 -2.39
N VAL A 228 19.33 -4.63 -1.95
CA VAL A 228 18.78 -4.16 -0.68
C VAL A 228 18.12 -5.30 0.13
N PRO A 229 18.84 -6.42 0.39
CA PRO A 229 18.26 -7.63 0.98
C PRO A 229 17.52 -7.37 2.30
N ASP A 230 18.09 -6.52 3.16
CA ASP A 230 17.54 -6.17 4.48
C ASP A 230 16.16 -5.49 4.38
N ARG A 231 15.94 -4.67 3.34
CA ARG A 231 14.64 -4.02 3.11
C ARG A 231 13.57 -5.04 2.77
N TYR A 232 13.90 -6.04 1.94
CA TYR A 232 12.99 -7.14 1.65
C TYR A 232 12.75 -7.98 2.91
N ASP A 233 13.79 -8.30 3.69
CA ASP A 233 13.60 -9.08 4.93
C ASP A 233 12.67 -8.36 5.92
N SER A 234 12.71 -7.03 5.95
CA SER A 234 11.90 -6.21 6.86
C SER A 234 10.42 -6.09 6.51
N VAL A 235 10.06 -6.10 5.21
CA VAL A 235 8.67 -5.82 4.78
C VAL A 235 8.03 -6.91 3.91
N ASP A 236 8.77 -7.95 3.52
CA ASP A 236 8.22 -9.07 2.77
C ASP A 236 7.41 -10.00 3.71
N PRO A 237 6.08 -10.14 3.52
CA PRO A 237 5.24 -10.86 4.47
C PRO A 237 5.67 -12.32 4.72
N ILE A 238 6.16 -13.02 3.70
CA ILE A 238 6.62 -14.42 3.84
C ILE A 238 7.86 -14.56 4.72
N ARG A 239 8.56 -13.45 5.03
CA ARG A 239 9.73 -13.41 5.91
C ARG A 239 9.35 -13.12 7.36
N ASN A 240 8.16 -12.57 7.60
CA ASN A 240 7.67 -12.09 8.89
C ASN A 240 6.40 -12.83 9.33
N LEU A 241 6.33 -14.14 9.09
CA LEU A 241 5.15 -14.95 9.39
C LEU A 241 4.79 -14.89 10.88
N ASP A 242 3.49 -14.75 11.15
CA ASP A 242 2.92 -14.92 12.48
C ASP A 242 1.83 -15.99 12.47
N PRO A 243 2.09 -17.20 13.01
CA PRO A 243 1.09 -18.26 13.09
C PRO A 243 -0.20 -17.88 13.85
N ALA A 244 -0.16 -16.86 14.70
CA ALA A 244 -1.30 -16.43 15.51
C ALA A 244 -2.24 -15.43 14.80
N LEU A 245 -1.80 -14.86 13.67
CA LEU A 245 -2.56 -13.89 12.88
C LEU A 245 -3.36 -14.63 11.79
N PRO A 246 -4.70 -14.62 11.83
CA PRO A 246 -5.51 -15.15 10.74
C PRO A 246 -5.32 -14.31 9.47
N VAL A 247 -4.99 -14.99 8.37
CA VAL A 247 -4.87 -14.36 7.04
C VAL A 247 -5.79 -15.07 6.06
N THR A 248 -6.82 -14.36 5.61
CA THR A 248 -7.67 -14.79 4.48
C THR A 248 -7.16 -14.18 3.18
N MET A 249 -7.11 -14.97 2.12
CA MET A 249 -6.60 -14.56 0.82
C MET A 249 -7.63 -14.80 -0.28
N PHE A 250 -7.86 -13.78 -1.10
CA PHE A 250 -8.62 -13.86 -2.34
C PHE A 250 -7.71 -13.57 -3.53
N HIS A 251 -7.70 -14.45 -4.54
CA HIS A 251 -6.85 -14.26 -5.71
C HIS A 251 -7.52 -14.73 -7.00
N GLY A 252 -7.52 -13.90 -8.03
CA GLY A 252 -8.04 -14.25 -9.35
C GLY A 252 -7.07 -15.13 -10.13
N LEU A 253 -7.54 -16.20 -10.78
CA LEU A 253 -6.68 -17.10 -11.56
C LEU A 253 -6.25 -16.50 -12.91
N ALA A 254 -6.89 -15.41 -13.36
CA ALA A 254 -6.50 -14.66 -14.54
C ALA A 254 -5.71 -13.37 -14.19
N ASP A 255 -5.20 -13.27 -12.95
CA ASP A 255 -4.31 -12.20 -12.54
C ASP A 255 -2.96 -12.29 -13.27
N THR A 256 -2.61 -11.23 -14.00
CA THR A 256 -1.35 -11.12 -14.74
C THR A 256 -0.37 -10.14 -14.12
N ASP A 257 -0.77 -9.42 -13.08
CA ASP A 257 0.04 -8.40 -12.42
C ASP A 257 0.78 -9.03 -11.23
N VAL A 258 0.06 -9.84 -10.44
CA VAL A 258 0.59 -10.65 -9.36
C VAL A 258 0.25 -12.11 -9.63
N ASP A 259 1.26 -12.98 -9.78
CA ASP A 259 1.03 -14.41 -10.00
C ASP A 259 0.26 -15.01 -8.80
N PRO A 260 -0.87 -15.73 -9.00
CA PRO A 260 -1.61 -16.40 -7.92
C PRO A 260 -0.79 -17.39 -7.09
N ASN A 261 0.34 -17.88 -7.63
CA ASN A 261 1.32 -18.63 -6.87
C ASN A 261 1.89 -17.85 -5.68
N ASN A 262 1.83 -16.52 -5.69
CA ASN A 262 2.26 -15.70 -4.57
C ASN A 262 1.44 -16.01 -3.31
N SER A 263 0.10 -15.99 -3.40
CA SER A 263 -0.78 -16.40 -2.31
C SER A 263 -0.60 -17.88 -1.95
N ARG A 264 -0.41 -18.78 -2.93
CA ARG A 264 -0.13 -20.20 -2.66
C ARG A 264 1.19 -20.44 -1.94
N ARG A 265 2.19 -19.58 -2.15
CA ARG A 265 3.50 -19.66 -1.47
C ARG A 265 3.38 -19.19 -0.04
N TYR A 266 2.71 -18.07 0.19
CA TYR A 266 2.45 -17.55 1.53
C TYR A 266 1.61 -18.53 2.35
N SER A 267 0.48 -19.02 1.82
CA SER A 267 -0.37 -20.04 2.46
C SER A 267 0.43 -21.25 2.94
N ARG A 268 1.17 -21.90 2.02
CA ARG A 268 2.03 -23.04 2.39
C ARG A 268 3.11 -22.72 3.42
N ALA A 269 3.65 -21.50 3.41
CA ALA A 269 4.67 -21.09 4.36
C ALA A 269 4.08 -20.86 5.76
N LEU A 270 2.90 -20.24 5.85
CA LEU A 270 2.20 -20.03 7.11
C LEU A 270 1.71 -21.36 7.70
N ASP A 271 1.13 -22.23 6.87
CA ASP A 271 0.72 -23.59 7.28
C ASP A 271 1.93 -24.37 7.84
N ALA A 272 3.09 -24.28 7.17
CA ALA A 272 4.32 -24.94 7.62
C ALA A 272 4.89 -24.33 8.91
N ALA A 273 4.57 -23.08 9.22
CA ALA A 273 4.90 -22.41 10.47
C ALA A 273 3.87 -22.71 11.60
N GLY A 274 2.80 -23.46 11.30
CA GLY A 274 1.75 -23.83 12.24
C GLY A 274 0.63 -22.80 12.40
N GLY A 275 0.52 -21.84 11.48
CA GLY A 275 -0.65 -20.96 11.40
C GLY A 275 -1.73 -21.55 10.50
N SER A 276 -2.85 -20.83 10.36
CA SER A 276 -3.88 -21.17 9.40
C SER A 276 -4.09 -20.09 8.35
N THR A 277 -4.46 -20.51 7.14
CA THR A 277 -4.81 -19.62 6.04
C THR A 277 -6.06 -20.09 5.30
N GLU A 278 -6.97 -19.17 5.05
CA GLU A 278 -8.00 -19.37 4.04
C GLU A 278 -7.48 -18.84 2.70
N LEU A 279 -7.47 -19.67 1.64
CA LEU A 279 -7.15 -19.22 0.28
C LEU A 279 -8.29 -19.55 -0.67
N GLN A 280 -9.06 -18.55 -1.08
CA GLN A 280 -10.05 -18.69 -2.15
C GLN A 280 -9.49 -18.18 -3.49
N LEU A 281 -9.57 -19.04 -4.50
CA LEU A 281 -9.13 -18.73 -5.86
C LEU A 281 -10.32 -18.64 -6.79
N PHE A 282 -10.37 -17.58 -7.58
CA PHE A 282 -11.52 -17.26 -8.41
C PHE A 282 -11.17 -17.43 -9.90
N ASP A 283 -11.86 -18.35 -10.58
CA ASP A 283 -11.65 -18.60 -12.01
C ASP A 283 -12.12 -17.41 -12.85
N GLY A 284 -11.34 -17.03 -13.87
CA GLY A 284 -11.64 -15.91 -14.77
C GLY A 284 -11.48 -14.50 -14.18
N GLU A 285 -11.32 -14.35 -12.87
CA GLU A 285 -11.09 -13.05 -12.22
C GLU A 285 -9.65 -12.55 -12.45
N THR A 286 -9.52 -11.26 -12.74
CA THR A 286 -8.25 -10.56 -13.02
C THR A 286 -7.75 -9.80 -11.79
N HIS A 287 -6.62 -9.10 -11.93
CA HIS A 287 -5.97 -8.39 -10.82
C HIS A 287 -6.88 -7.40 -10.08
N THR A 288 -7.72 -6.66 -10.80
CA THR A 288 -8.58 -5.62 -10.21
C THR A 288 -10.03 -6.04 -10.12
N SER A 289 -10.46 -7.10 -10.82
CA SER A 289 -11.89 -7.43 -10.88
C SER A 289 -12.48 -7.75 -9.51
N LEU A 290 -11.71 -8.43 -8.63
CA LEU A 290 -12.16 -8.81 -7.28
C LEU A 290 -12.55 -7.64 -6.37
N VAL A 291 -12.10 -6.41 -6.67
CA VAL A 291 -12.43 -5.21 -5.90
C VAL A 291 -13.40 -4.28 -6.64
N HIS A 292 -14.01 -4.74 -7.74
CA HIS A 292 -14.99 -3.99 -8.51
C HIS A 292 -16.36 -4.65 -8.48
N HIS A 293 -17.42 -3.85 -8.31
CA HIS A 293 -18.81 -4.31 -8.24
C HIS A 293 -19.30 -5.08 -9.49
N GLN A 294 -18.60 -4.96 -10.61
CA GLN A 294 -18.91 -5.68 -11.86
C GLN A 294 -18.46 -7.14 -11.84
N SER A 295 -17.58 -7.52 -10.90
CA SER A 295 -17.14 -8.90 -10.76
C SER A 295 -18.26 -9.78 -10.20
N PRO A 296 -18.49 -10.98 -10.77
CA PRO A 296 -19.40 -11.96 -10.18
C PRO A 296 -18.95 -12.44 -8.79
N ALA A 297 -17.67 -12.28 -8.44
CA ALA A 297 -17.13 -12.63 -7.13
C ALA A 297 -17.34 -11.53 -6.07
N TYR A 298 -17.62 -10.29 -6.47
CA TYR A 298 -17.59 -9.12 -5.57
C TYR A 298 -18.53 -9.27 -4.36
N ASN A 299 -19.80 -9.61 -4.57
CA ASN A 299 -20.75 -9.77 -3.45
C ASN A 299 -20.34 -10.91 -2.51
N ARG A 300 -19.80 -12.01 -3.04
CA ARG A 300 -19.29 -13.12 -2.22
C ARG A 300 -18.09 -12.68 -1.38
N ILE A 301 -17.22 -11.82 -1.93
CA ILE A 301 -16.10 -11.23 -1.19
C ILE A 301 -16.64 -10.32 -0.09
N LEU A 302 -17.58 -9.42 -0.39
CA LEU A 302 -18.19 -8.54 0.63
C LEU A 302 -18.86 -9.34 1.76
N ASP A 303 -19.60 -10.40 1.43
CA ASP A 303 -20.22 -11.29 2.42
C ASP A 303 -19.16 -11.91 3.33
N ARG A 304 -18.07 -12.43 2.75
CA ARG A 304 -16.99 -13.01 3.55
C ARG A 304 -16.23 -11.98 4.38
N LEU A 305 -16.06 -10.75 3.88
CA LEU A 305 -15.44 -9.66 4.64
C LEU A 305 -16.29 -9.28 5.87
N ASP A 306 -17.62 -9.22 5.72
CA ASP A 306 -18.55 -8.96 6.83
C ASP A 306 -18.53 -10.11 7.85
N ASP A 307 -18.53 -11.37 7.39
CA ASP A 307 -18.38 -12.53 8.26
C ASP A 307 -17.07 -12.47 9.06
N ILE A 308 -15.93 -12.20 8.40
CA ILE A 308 -14.61 -12.12 9.05
C ILE A 308 -14.56 -10.97 10.07
N ALA A 309 -15.15 -9.82 9.76
CA ALA A 309 -15.18 -8.67 10.68
C ALA A 309 -16.02 -8.94 11.96
N ARG A 310 -16.88 -9.96 11.94
CA ARG A 310 -17.79 -10.31 13.04
C ARG A 310 -17.46 -11.61 13.74
N ALA A 311 -16.63 -12.46 13.12
CA ALA A 311 -16.25 -13.77 13.64
C ALA A 311 -15.50 -13.68 14.97
N ASP A 312 -15.62 -14.72 15.78
CA ASP A 312 -14.69 -14.92 16.89
C ASP A 312 -13.29 -15.20 16.35
N ILE A 313 -12.25 -14.67 16.99
CA ILE A 313 -10.88 -14.82 16.51
C ILE A 313 -10.42 -16.28 16.53
N ASP A 314 -10.92 -17.10 17.45
CA ASP A 314 -10.55 -18.51 17.56
C ASP A 314 -11.20 -19.33 16.43
N GLU A 315 -12.39 -18.94 15.96
CA GLU A 315 -13.02 -19.55 14.78
C GLU A 315 -12.16 -19.33 13.53
N LEU A 316 -11.61 -18.12 13.33
CA LEU A 316 -10.74 -17.80 12.20
C LEU A 316 -9.37 -18.49 12.27
N ARG A 317 -8.93 -18.92 13.46
CA ARG A 317 -7.66 -19.66 13.65
C ARG A 317 -7.81 -21.16 13.38
N ASP A 318 -9.03 -21.68 13.51
CA ASP A 318 -9.35 -23.10 13.39
C ASP A 318 -9.84 -23.52 11.98
N GLU A 319 -10.15 -22.55 11.10
CA GLU A 319 -10.51 -22.75 9.68
C GLU A 319 -9.30 -23.10 8.80
#